data_AF-A0A8H3X2T7-F1
#
_entry.id   AF-A0A8H3X2T7-F1
#
_cell.length_a   1.000
_cell.length_b   1.000
_cell.length_c   1.000
_cell.angle_alpha   90.00
_cell.angle_beta   90.00
_cell.angle_gamma   90.00
#
_symmetry.space_group_name_H-M   'P 1'
#
loop_
_entity.id
_entity.type
_entity.pdbx_description
1 polymer ?
#
loop_
_entity_poly.entity_id
_entity_poly.type
_entity_poly.pdbx_seq_one_letter_code
_entity_poly.pdbx_strand_id
1 'polypeptide(L)'
;MDDIPDEELKIRIIKFSEILPLTLQYFCLGHWLRKYVDIWLNHCNASLKKLSIYEIYNEKIFKALVEFCIRTKTLNYVGVGRYFNLDDNIKKELEAYVALAPSNPIDDFYF
;
A
#
# COMPACT_ATOMS: atom_id res chain seq x y z
N MET A 1 -19.36 16.97 -7.49
CA MET A 1 -18.64 15.74 -7.86
C MET A 1 -19.64 14.65 -7.55
N ASP A 2 -20.20 14.01 -8.58
CA ASP A 2 -21.19 12.96 -8.36
C ASP A 2 -20.55 11.86 -7.51
N ASP A 3 -21.19 11.54 -6.38
CA ASP A 3 -20.72 10.52 -5.46
C ASP A 3 -20.79 9.16 -6.16
N ILE A 4 -19.67 8.73 -6.74
CA ILE A 4 -19.52 7.38 -7.28
C ILE A 4 -19.85 6.40 -6.15
N PRO A 5 -20.80 5.46 -6.36
CA PRO A 5 -21.13 4.46 -5.35
C PRO A 5 -19.88 3.70 -4.88
N ASP A 6 -19.79 3.41 -3.58
CA ASP A 6 -18.62 2.77 -2.96
C ASP A 6 -18.24 1.45 -3.66
N GLU A 7 -19.23 0.65 -4.06
CA GLU A 7 -19.03 -0.60 -4.81
C GLU A 7 -18.44 -0.38 -6.21
N GLU A 8 -18.89 0.67 -6.91
CA GLU A 8 -18.32 1.02 -8.21
C GLU A 8 -16.87 1.49 -8.05
N LEU A 9 -16.57 2.23 -6.99
CA LEU A 9 -15.21 2.65 -6.68
C LEU A 9 -14.29 1.45 -6.36
N LYS A 10 -14.77 0.44 -5.61
CA LYS A 10 -14.03 -0.81 -5.39
C LYS A 10 -13.70 -1.53 -6.69
N ILE A 11 -14.66 -1.65 -7.60
CA ILE A 11 -14.43 -2.28 -8.92
C ILE A 11 -13.36 -1.52 -9.70
N ARG A 12 -13.39 -0.18 -9.68
CA ARG A 12 -12.39 0.65 -10.35
C ARG A 12 -11.00 0.45 -9.73
N ILE A 13 -10.90 0.34 -8.41
CA ILE A 13 -9.63 0.12 -7.70
C ILE A 13 -9.05 -1.27 -8.01
N ILE A 14 -9.89 -2.31 -8.04
CA ILE A 14 -9.47 -3.66 -8.44
C ILE A 14 -8.88 -3.62 -9.85
N LYS A 15 -9.64 -3.12 -10.84
CA LYS A 15 -9.16 -3.00 -12.23
C LYS A 15 -7.88 -2.19 -12.34
N PHE A 16 -7.79 -1.08 -11.60
CA PHE A 16 -6.61 -0.23 -11.57
C PHE A 16 -5.40 -0.98 -11.00
N SER A 17 -5.56 -1.77 -9.94
CA SER A 17 -4.46 -2.54 -9.36
C SER A 17 -3.98 -3.69 -10.26
N GLU A 18 -4.90 -4.30 -11.02
CA GLU A 18 -4.60 -5.42 -11.93
C GLU A 18 -3.89 -4.95 -13.23
N ILE A 19 -4.13 -3.71 -13.68
CA ILE A 19 -3.53 -3.17 -14.90
C ILE A 19 -2.15 -2.54 -14.69
N LEU A 20 -1.68 -2.41 -13.45
CA LEU A 20 -0.38 -1.80 -13.18
C LEU A 20 0.74 -2.58 -13.91
N PRO A 21 1.67 -1.88 -14.59
CA PRO A 21 2.75 -2.55 -15.30
C PRO A 21 3.55 -3.44 -14.35
N LEU A 22 3.86 -4.66 -14.76
CA LEU A 22 4.72 -5.56 -13.97
C LEU A 22 6.15 -4.99 -13.79
N THR A 23 6.56 -4.08 -14.67
CA THR A 23 7.83 -3.35 -14.61
C THR A 23 7.80 -2.15 -13.68
N LEU A 24 6.64 -1.79 -13.12
CA LEU A 24 6.53 -0.69 -12.17
C LEU A 24 7.32 -1.04 -10.92
N GLN A 25 8.26 -0.17 -10.53
CA GLN A 25 9.14 -0.40 -9.39
C GLN A 25 8.78 0.45 -8.17
N TYR A 26 8.01 1.52 -8.37
CA TYR A 26 7.68 2.51 -7.35
C TYR A 26 6.21 2.87 -7.48
N PHE A 27 5.50 2.92 -6.36
CA PHE A 27 4.12 3.37 -6.34
C PHE A 27 3.79 4.10 -5.04
N CYS A 28 2.95 5.14 -5.13
CA CYS A 28 2.47 5.90 -3.99
C CYS A 28 0.94 5.79 -3.89
N LEU A 29 0.47 5.21 -2.79
CA LEU A 29 -0.93 5.17 -2.43
C LEU A 29 -1.28 6.43 -1.64
N GLY A 30 -1.73 7.45 -2.37
CA GLY A 30 -2.16 8.72 -1.79
C GLY A 30 -3.33 8.57 -0.81
N HIS A 31 -3.53 9.58 0.04
CA HIS A 31 -4.54 9.59 1.11
C HIS A 31 -5.96 9.21 0.66
N TRP A 32 -6.35 9.57 -0.57
CA TRP A 32 -7.66 9.27 -1.15
C TRP A 32 -7.94 7.75 -1.31
N LEU A 33 -6.91 6.90 -1.37
CA LEU A 33 -7.05 5.44 -1.42
C LEU A 33 -7.01 4.75 -0.05
N ARG A 34 -6.90 5.53 1.05
CA ARG A 34 -6.72 5.03 2.41
C ARG A 34 -7.69 3.89 2.80
N LYS A 35 -8.97 4.01 2.46
CA LYS A 35 -10.00 3.00 2.82
C LYS A 35 -9.99 1.74 1.95
N TYR A 36 -9.15 1.70 0.92
CA TYR A 36 -9.09 0.62 -0.08
C TYR A 36 -7.68 0.08 -0.29
N VAL A 37 -6.72 0.45 0.57
CA VAL A 37 -5.32 0.00 0.48
C VAL A 37 -5.25 -1.53 0.48
N ASP A 38 -6.03 -2.19 1.34
CA ASP A 38 -6.12 -3.65 1.42
C ASP A 38 -6.62 -4.27 0.12
N ILE A 39 -7.67 -3.69 -0.50
CA ILE A 39 -8.20 -4.17 -1.78
C ILE A 39 -7.16 -4.02 -2.88
N TRP A 40 -6.51 -2.86 -2.93
CA TRP A 40 -5.46 -2.62 -3.92
C TRP A 40 -4.28 -3.60 -3.73
N LEU A 41 -3.83 -3.83 -2.49
CA LEU A 41 -2.74 -4.77 -2.19
C LEU A 41 -3.11 -6.21 -2.57
N ASN A 42 -4.36 -6.61 -2.37
CA ASN A 42 -4.80 -7.98 -2.68
C ASN A 42 -4.84 -8.29 -4.17
N HIS A 43 -5.06 -7.28 -5.02
CA HIS A 43 -5.21 -7.44 -6.47
C HIS A 43 -3.99 -6.96 -7.28
N CYS A 44 -3.12 -6.13 -6.69
CA CYS A 44 -1.89 -5.70 -7.33
C CYS A 44 -0.90 -6.87 -7.47
N ASN A 45 -0.43 -7.08 -8.70
CA ASN A 45 0.60 -8.08 -9.03
C ASN A 45 1.90 -7.45 -9.52
N ALA A 46 2.02 -6.12 -9.47
CA ALA A 46 3.23 -5.42 -9.89
C ALA A 46 4.42 -5.77 -8.99
N SER A 47 5.60 -5.97 -9.58
CA SER A 47 6.85 -6.30 -8.87
C SER A 47 7.51 -5.04 -8.29
N LEU A 48 6.80 -4.38 -7.37
CA LEU A 48 7.25 -3.15 -6.75
C LEU A 48 8.51 -3.38 -5.91
N LYS A 49 9.42 -2.41 -5.92
CA LYS A 49 10.59 -2.33 -5.05
C LYS A 49 10.36 -1.37 -3.89
N LYS A 50 9.58 -0.31 -4.11
CA LYS A 50 9.16 0.62 -3.05
C LYS A 50 7.68 0.95 -3.17
N LEU A 51 7.03 1.05 -2.01
CA LEU A 51 5.64 1.45 -1.87
C LEU A 51 5.56 2.57 -0.83
N SER A 52 4.93 3.69 -1.17
CA SER A 52 4.52 4.68 -0.17
C SER A 52 3.05 4.47 0.15
N ILE A 53 2.71 4.34 1.43
CA ILE A 53 1.33 4.22 1.91
C ILE A 53 1.08 5.38 2.85
N TYR A 54 0.00 6.10 2.64
CA TYR A 54 -0.31 7.22 3.52
C TYR A 54 -0.52 6.78 4.98
N GLU A 55 -1.22 5.67 5.22
CA GLU A 55 -1.59 5.19 6.55
C GLU A 55 -1.72 3.66 6.65
N ILE A 56 -1.27 3.10 7.78
CA ILE A 56 -1.53 1.71 8.19
C ILE A 56 -2.18 1.74 9.57
N TYR A 57 -3.51 1.68 9.63
CA TYR A 57 -4.28 1.93 10.86
C TYR A 57 -5.18 0.78 11.31
N ASN A 58 -5.21 -0.33 10.57
CA ASN A 58 -6.01 -1.50 10.92
C ASN A 58 -5.31 -2.81 10.52
N GLU A 59 -5.72 -3.89 11.17
CA GLU A 59 -5.18 -5.24 10.95
C GLU A 59 -5.42 -5.74 9.51
N LYS A 60 -6.49 -5.28 8.85
CA LYS A 60 -6.83 -5.68 7.48
C LYS A 60 -5.79 -5.21 6.46
N ILE A 61 -5.38 -3.94 6.55
CA ILE A 61 -4.33 -3.36 5.70
C ILE A 61 -2.99 -4.05 6.00
N PHE A 62 -2.70 -4.30 7.28
CA PHE A 62 -1.50 -5.00 7.68
C PHE A 62 -1.39 -6.41 7.06
N LYS A 63 -2.43 -7.24 7.21
CA LYS A 63 -2.46 -8.59 6.63
C LYS A 63 -2.29 -8.56 5.11
N ALA A 64 -3.02 -7.67 4.44
CA ALA A 64 -2.91 -7.50 2.99
C ALA A 64 -1.49 -7.11 2.56
N LEU A 65 -0.79 -6.28 3.35
CA LEU A 65 0.59 -5.89 3.07
C LEU A 65 1.57 -7.04 3.26
N VAL A 66 1.42 -7.84 4.33
CA VAL A 66 2.24 -9.05 4.55
C VAL A 66 2.02 -10.06 3.41
N GLU A 67 0.78 -10.33 3.04
CA GLU A 67 0.45 -11.22 1.91
C GLU A 67 1.01 -10.69 0.58
N PHE A 68 0.94 -9.38 0.36
CA PHE A 68 1.54 -8.74 -0.82
C PHE A 68 3.07 -8.90 -0.85
N CYS A 69 3.75 -8.71 0.28
CA CYS A 69 5.19 -8.95 0.40
C CYS A 69 5.55 -10.41 0.10
N ILE A 70 4.79 -11.36 0.64
CA ILE A 70 5.01 -12.81 0.41
C ILE A 70 4.78 -13.19 -1.05
N ARG A 71 3.76 -12.62 -1.70
CA ARG A 71 3.40 -12.90 -3.10
C ARG A 71 4.42 -12.32 -4.07
N THR A 72 4.81 -11.07 -3.89
CA THR A 72 5.68 -10.37 -4.84
C THR A 72 7.15 -10.63 -4.60
N LYS A 73 7.58 -10.76 -3.33
CA LYS A 73 8.99 -10.97 -2.92
C LYS A 73 10.00 -9.95 -3.48
N THR A 74 9.52 -8.86 -4.07
CA THR A 74 10.36 -7.79 -4.66
C THR A 74 10.33 -6.51 -3.85
N LEU A 75 9.36 -6.38 -2.94
CA LEU A 75 9.16 -5.17 -2.17
C LEU A 75 10.25 -5.06 -1.10
N ASN A 76 11.12 -4.06 -1.25
CA ASN A 76 12.25 -3.85 -0.36
C ASN A 76 11.98 -2.77 0.68
N TYR A 77 11.04 -1.87 0.41
CA TYR A 77 10.79 -0.70 1.24
C TYR A 77 9.31 -0.29 1.25
N VAL A 78 8.79 0.03 2.44
CA VAL A 78 7.50 0.70 2.62
C VAL A 78 7.71 1.99 3.41
N GLY A 79 7.36 3.11 2.78
CA GLY A 79 7.24 4.41 3.44
C GLY A 79 5.84 4.62 3.98
N VAL A 80 5.70 5.12 5.21
CA VAL A 80 4.39 5.41 5.83
C VAL A 80 4.26 6.88 6.21
N GLY A 81 3.32 7.59 5.59
CA GLY A 81 3.27 9.07 5.57
C GLY A 81 2.73 9.77 6.83
N ARG A 82 1.58 9.35 7.35
CA ARG A 82 1.04 9.80 8.64
C ARG A 82 0.54 8.57 9.39
N TYR A 83 0.66 8.51 10.70
CA TYR A 83 0.17 7.38 11.52
C TYR A 83 0.90 6.04 11.32
N PHE A 84 2.20 6.04 11.59
CA PHE A 84 2.96 4.83 11.87
C PHE A 84 2.77 4.40 13.34
N ASN A 85 1.52 4.27 13.80
CA ASN A 85 1.20 3.84 15.17
C ASN A 85 0.74 2.37 15.17
N LEU A 86 1.57 1.52 14.56
CA LEU A 86 1.40 0.08 14.60
C LEU A 86 1.85 -0.44 15.96
N ASP A 87 1.17 -1.48 16.46
CA ASP A 87 1.69 -2.25 17.59
C ASP A 87 3.11 -2.74 17.30
N ASP A 88 4.01 -2.69 18.28
CA ASP A 88 5.42 -3.04 18.09
C ASP A 88 5.61 -4.47 17.57
N ASN A 89 4.71 -5.41 17.91
CA ASN A 89 4.78 -6.78 17.41
C ASN A 89 4.40 -6.85 15.93
N ILE A 90 3.35 -6.12 15.56
CA ILE A 90 2.89 -5.99 14.16
C ILE A 90 4.00 -5.38 13.31
N LYS A 91 4.63 -4.31 13.81
CA LYS A 91 5.76 -3.67 13.12
C LYS A 91 6.91 -4.66 12.89
N LYS A 92 7.33 -5.40 13.92
CA LYS A 92 8.41 -6.40 13.82
C LYS A 92 8.10 -7.52 12.84
N GLU A 93 6.85 -7.98 12.79
CA GLU A 93 6.42 -9.01 11.84
C GLU A 93 6.57 -8.52 10.40
N LEU A 94 6.16 -7.29 10.09
CA LEU A 94 6.32 -6.72 8.75
C LEU A 94 7.76 -6.38 8.41
N GLU A 95 8.56 -5.93 9.38
CA GLU A 95 10.01 -5.70 9.22
C GLU A 95 10.79 -6.98 8.88
N ALA A 96 10.25 -8.16 9.18
CA ALA A 96 10.83 -9.43 8.74
C ALA A 96 10.77 -9.62 7.20
N TYR A 97 9.87 -8.91 6.52
CA TYR A 97 9.66 -9.01 5.07
C TYR A 97 10.16 -7.78 4.31
N VAL A 98 10.06 -6.58 4.90
CA VAL A 98 10.31 -5.33 4.18
C VAL A 98 10.85 -4.26 5.11
N ALA A 99 11.74 -3.39 4.62
CA ALA A 99 12.20 -2.25 5.42
C ALA A 99 11.05 -1.23 5.58
N LEU A 100 10.73 -0.90 6.83
CA LEU A 100 9.73 0.12 7.18
C LEU A 100 10.40 1.41 7.61
N ALA A 101 9.91 2.53 7.09
CA ALA A 101 10.34 3.83 7.58
C ALA A 101 9.20 4.86 7.52
N PRO A 102 9.24 5.88 8.39
CA PRO A 102 8.39 7.06 8.23
C PRO A 102 8.68 7.70 6.86
N SER A 103 7.64 7.97 6.08
CA SER A 103 7.75 8.80 4.87
C SER A 103 7.49 10.24 5.28
N ASN A 104 8.36 11.18 4.91
CA ASN A 104 8.02 12.59 5.10
C ASN A 104 6.92 12.96 4.11
N PRO A 105 5.90 13.74 4.50
CA PRO A 105 4.87 14.22 3.57
C PRO A 105 5.44 14.96 2.36
N ILE A 106 6.68 15.47 2.46
CA ILE A 106 7.40 16.18 1.40
C ILE A 106 7.95 15.22 0.34
N ASP A 107 8.33 13.99 0.73
CA ASP A 107 8.85 12.97 -0.20
C ASP A 107 7.74 12.41 -1.10
N ASP A 108 6.48 12.55 -0.71
CA ASP A 108 5.30 12.13 -1.49
C ASP A 108 4.93 13.11 -2.63
N PHE A 109 5.57 14.28 -2.73
CA PHE A 109 5.30 15.30 -3.78
C PHE A 109 6.35 15.35 -4.92
N TYR A 110 7.41 14.54 -4.87
CA TYR A 110 8.51 14.58 -5.85
C TYR A 110 8.64 13.30 -6.70
N PHE A 111 7.59 12.49 -6.80
CA PHE A 111 7.53 11.33 -7.70
C PHE A 111 6.41 11.45 -8.73
#